data_AF-A0A258IU16-F1
#
_entry.id   AF-A0A258IU16-F1
#
_cell.length_a   1.000
_cell.length_b   1.000
_cell.length_c   1.000
_cell.angle_alpha   90.00
_cell.angle_beta   90.00
_cell.angle_gamma   90.00
#
_symmetry.space_group_name_H-M   'P 1'
#
loop_
_entity.id
_entity.type
_entity.pdbx_description
1 polymer ?
#
loop_
_entity_poly.entity_id
_entity_poly.type
_entity_poly.pdbx_seq_one_letter_code
_entity_poly.pdbx_strand_id
1 'polypeptide(L)' 'MAHPDAVGADDLKQIKGIGPLNERKLNALGIYHFRQIAAWTQDEARWIGAFLGFRGRVEREDWIGQARARSPSVPPDEMA' A
#
# COMPACT_ATOMS: atom_id res chain seq x y z
N MET A 1 -19.96 -16.06 10.92
CA MET A 1 -18.81 -16.91 10.49
C MET A 1 -17.56 -16.08 10.70
N ALA A 2 -16.70 -16.48 11.64
CA ALA A 2 -15.40 -15.87 11.85
C ALA A 2 -14.38 -16.61 10.99
N HIS A 3 -13.65 -15.87 10.16
CA HIS A 3 -12.52 -16.41 9.41
C HIS A 3 -11.31 -16.48 10.35
N PRO A 4 -10.55 -17.60 10.39
CA PRO A 4 -9.44 -17.78 11.33
C PRO A 4 -8.20 -16.91 11.01
N ASP A 5 -8.31 -15.95 10.10
CA ASP A 5 -7.39 -14.83 9.93
C ASP A 5 -8.04 -13.55 10.49
N ALA A 6 -8.05 -13.39 11.82
CA ALA A 6 -8.35 -12.10 12.45
C ALA A 6 -7.14 -11.12 12.37
N VAL A 7 -6.38 -11.19 11.27
CA VAL A 7 -5.32 -10.25 10.87
C VAL A 7 -5.82 -9.57 9.59
N GLY A 8 -6.74 -8.62 9.75
CA GLY A 8 -7.48 -7.98 8.67
C GLY A 8 -6.62 -7.10 7.75
N ALA A 9 -7.22 -6.65 6.64
CA ALA A 9 -6.62 -5.65 5.76
C ALA A 9 -6.12 -4.43 6.55
N ASP A 10 -5.00 -3.87 6.16
CA ASP A 10 -4.45 -2.67 6.78
C ASP A 10 -5.33 -1.46 6.45
N ASP A 11 -5.39 -0.50 7.37
CA ASP A 11 -5.99 0.80 7.11
C ASP A 11 -5.00 1.64 6.26
N LEU A 12 -5.09 1.49 4.94
CA LEU A 12 -4.19 2.16 4.00
C LEU A 12 -4.28 3.69 4.10
N LYS A 13 -5.38 4.23 4.63
CA LYS A 13 -5.54 5.68 4.85
C LYS A 13 -4.58 6.24 5.91
N GLN A 14 -3.89 5.39 6.67
CA GLN A 14 -2.81 5.82 7.56
C GLN A 14 -1.58 6.35 6.79
N ILE A 15 -1.47 6.06 5.49
CA ILE A 15 -0.49 6.68 4.59
C ILE A 15 -1.05 8.01 4.10
N LYS A 16 -0.28 9.08 4.32
CA LYS A 16 -0.67 10.43 3.89
C LYS A 16 -0.90 10.46 2.38
N GLY A 17 -2.07 10.96 1.97
CA GLY A 17 -2.48 11.05 0.58
C GLY A 17 -3.37 9.89 0.09
N ILE A 18 -3.51 8.81 0.88
CA ILE A 18 -4.51 7.77 0.66
C ILE A 18 -5.79 8.17 1.39
N GLY A 19 -6.81 8.59 0.65
CA GLY A 19 -8.16 8.78 1.18
C GLY A 19 -9.04 7.54 0.96
N PRO A 20 -10.27 7.49 1.51
CA PRO A 20 -11.18 6.36 1.39
C PRO A 20 -11.46 5.91 -0.06
N LEU A 21 -11.49 6.86 -1.01
CA LEU A 21 -11.66 6.53 -2.42
C LEU A 21 -10.45 5.79 -2.99
N ASN A 22 -9.23 6.20 -2.61
CA ASN A 22 -8.00 5.61 -3.11
C ASN A 22 -7.77 4.23 -2.49
N GLU A 23 -8.04 4.09 -1.19
CA GLU A 23 -8.06 2.78 -0.52
C GLU A 23 -9.00 1.81 -1.24
N ARG A 24 -10.23 2.21 -1.57
CA ARG A 24 -11.15 1.36 -2.34
C ARG A 24 -10.61 0.95 -3.71
N LYS A 25 -9.95 1.87 -4.41
CA LYS A 25 -9.33 1.58 -5.72
C LYS A 25 -8.13 0.62 -5.59
N LEU A 26 -7.30 0.81 -4.57
CA LEU A 26 -6.16 -0.08 -4.28
C LEU A 26 -6.65 -1.48 -3.88
N ASN A 27 -7.66 -1.56 -3.03
CA ASN A 27 -8.30 -2.81 -2.64
C ASN A 27 -8.90 -3.53 -3.87
N ALA A 28 -9.51 -2.80 -4.81
CA ALA A 28 -10.01 -3.38 -6.05
C ALA A 28 -8.89 -3.95 -6.96
N LEU A 29 -7.64 -3.50 -6.78
CA LEU A 29 -6.44 -4.03 -7.42
C LEU A 29 -5.77 -5.16 -6.61
N GLY A 30 -6.36 -5.58 -5.48
CA GLY A 30 -5.78 -6.62 -4.62
C GLY A 30 -4.74 -6.11 -3.63
N ILE A 31 -4.59 -4.79 -3.47
CA ILE A 31 -3.66 -4.18 -2.52
C ILE A 31 -4.43 -3.87 -1.24
N TYR A 32 -4.16 -4.63 -0.19
CA TYR A 32 -4.84 -4.56 1.10
C TYR A 32 -3.89 -4.31 2.27
N HIS A 33 -2.57 -4.43 2.06
CA HIS A 33 -1.58 -4.39 3.13
C HIS A 33 -0.45 -3.41 2.87
N PHE A 34 0.09 -2.81 3.93
CA PHE A 34 1.25 -1.92 3.88
C PHE A 34 2.46 -2.60 3.25
N ARG A 35 2.68 -3.90 3.52
CA ARG A 35 3.81 -4.66 2.94
C ARG A 35 3.81 -4.67 1.42
N GLN A 36 2.63 -4.66 0.78
CA GLN A 36 2.51 -4.64 -0.68
C GLN A 36 2.95 -3.28 -1.24
N ILE A 37 2.53 -2.20 -0.59
CA ILE A 37 2.92 -0.82 -0.95
C ILE A 37 4.42 -0.61 -0.69
N ALA A 38 4.93 -1.13 0.42
CA ALA A 38 6.34 -1.06 0.80
C ALA A 38 7.29 -1.77 -0.17
N ALA A 39 6.78 -2.78 -0.88
CA ALA A 39 7.50 -3.56 -1.87
C ALA A 39 7.49 -2.93 -3.28
N TRP A 40 6.69 -1.89 -3.51
CA TRP A 40 6.66 -1.25 -4.83
C TRP A 40 8.02 -0.69 -5.22
N THR A 41 8.35 -0.92 -6.48
CA THR A 41 9.36 -0.21 -7.25
C THR A 41 8.89 1.21 -7.61
N GLN A 42 9.81 2.05 -8.09
CA GLN A 42 9.44 3.38 -8.59
C GLN A 42 8.49 3.30 -9.80
N ASP A 43 8.62 2.29 -10.66
CA ASP A 43 7.74 2.10 -11.80
C ASP A 43 6.32 1.71 -11.40
N GLU A 44 6.18 0.81 -10.41
CA GLU A 44 4.87 0.46 -9.86
C GLU A 44 4.21 1.66 -9.17
N ALA A 45 4.98 2.43 -8.38
CA ALA A 45 4.48 3.65 -7.77
C ALA A 45 3.99 4.68 -8.81
N ARG A 46 4.75 4.87 -9.90
CA ARG A 46 4.37 5.73 -11.03
C ARG A 46 3.10 5.24 -11.71
N TRP A 47 3.00 3.94 -11.98
CA TRP A 47 1.84 3.33 -12.61
C TRP A 47 0.59 3.46 -11.73
N ILE A 48 0.69 3.15 -10.44
CA ILE A 48 -0.41 3.33 -9.47
C ILE A 48 -0.84 4.79 -9.41
N GLY A 49 0.11 5.73 -9.32
CA GLY A 49 -0.20 7.16 -9.31
C GLY A 49 -0.98 7.60 -10.56
N ALA A 50 -0.58 7.10 -11.74
CA ALA A 50 -1.30 7.33 -12.99
C ALA A 50 -2.70 6.70 -12.98
N PHE A 51 -2.83 5.45 -12.53
CA PHE A 51 -4.11 4.74 -12.43
C PHE A 51 -5.10 5.44 -11.50
N LEU A 52 -4.63 5.98 -10.38
CA LEU A 52 -5.47 6.69 -9.42
C LEU A 52 -5.89 8.09 -9.91
N GLY A 53 -5.27 8.61 -10.97
CA GLY A 53 -5.61 9.88 -11.62
C GLY A 53 -4.73 11.06 -11.17
N PHE A 54 -3.61 10.82 -10.49
CA PHE A 54 -2.69 11.85 -10.03
C PHE A 54 -1.25 11.36 -10.08
N ARG A 55 -0.63 11.52 -11.25
CA ARG A 55 0.78 11.22 -11.49
C ARG A 55 1.66 11.97 -10.49
N GLY A 56 2.64 11.28 -9.91
CA GLY A 56 3.63 11.85 -9.00
C GLY A 56 3.18 11.95 -7.55
N ARG A 57 1.92 11.69 -7.19
CA ARG A 57 1.47 11.82 -5.79
C ARG A 57 2.04 10.73 -4.88
N VAL A 58 2.14 9.49 -5.39
CA VAL A 58 2.64 8.34 -4.63
C VAL A 58 4.08 8.59 -4.19
N GLU A 59 4.87 9.21 -5.07
CA GLU A 59 6.27 9.55 -4.88
C GLU A 59 6.43 10.81 -4.02
N ARG A 60 5.70 11.89 -4.32
CA ARG A 60 5.78 13.16 -3.57
C ARG A 60 5.39 13.02 -2.11
N GLU A 61 4.42 12.14 -1.82
CA GLU A 61 3.98 11.87 -0.46
C GLU A 61 4.71 10.66 0.16
N ASP A 62 5.70 10.07 -0.52
CA ASP A 62 6.48 8.93 -0.01
C ASP A 62 5.62 7.77 0.53
N TRP A 63 4.69 7.26 -0.30
CA TRP A 63 3.81 6.17 0.15
C TRP A 63 4.58 4.89 0.49
N ILE A 64 5.65 4.60 -0.27
CA ILE A 64 6.50 3.42 -0.03
C ILE A 64 7.19 3.54 1.33
N GLY A 65 7.84 4.67 1.63
CA GLY A 65 8.51 4.87 2.92
C GLY A 65 7.54 4.87 4.10
N GLN A 66 6.38 5.52 3.95
CA GLN A 66 5.33 5.49 4.97
C GLN A 66 4.76 4.08 5.21
N ALA A 67 4.60 3.28 4.15
CA ALA A 67 4.15 1.90 4.26
C ALA A 67 5.19 1.02 4.96
N ARG A 68 6.49 1.20 4.68
CA ARG A 68 7.57 0.49 5.37
C ARG A 68 7.57 0.77 6.87
N ALA A 69 7.38 2.02 7.26
CA ALA A 69 7.31 2.40 8.67
C ALA A 69 6.12 1.81 9.44
N ARG A 70 5.08 1.34 8.72
CA ARG A 70 3.84 0.77 9.28
C ARG A 70 3.69 -0.72 9.05
N SER A 71 4.53 -1.31 8.20
CA SER A 71 4.52 -2.75 7.98
C SER A 71 5.09 -3.41 9.24
N PRO A 72 4.39 -4.39 9.86
CA PRO A 72 5.04 -5.24 10.85
C PRO A 72 6.26 -5.86 10.16
N SER A 73 7.43 -5.73 10.78
CA SER A 73 8.72 -6.11 10.18
C SER A 73 8.64 -7.50 9.55
N VAL A 74 8.61 -7.57 8.22
CA VAL A 74 8.86 -8.82 7.50
C VAL A 74 10.38 -8.93 7.42
N PRO A 75 11.00 -9.97 8.01
CA PRO A 75 12.44 -10.14 7.92
C PRO A 75 12.84 -10.25 6.43
N PRO A 76 13.99 -9.68 6.04
CA PRO A 76 14.43 -9.61 4.64
C PRO A 76 14.68 -10.97 3.96
N ASP A 77 14.50 -12.08 4.68
CA ASP A 77 14.80 -13.45 4.24
C ASP A 77 13.68 -14.09 3.39
N GLU A 78 12.44 -13.58 3.44
CA GLU A 78 11.28 -14.13 2.70
C GLU A 78 11.01 -13.45 1.35
N MET A 79 11.89 -12.55 0.89
CA MET A 79 11.72 -11.85 -0.40
C MET A 79 12.46 -12.51 -1.58
N ALA A 80 12.90 -13.76 -1.44
CA ALA A 80 13.62 -14.53 -2.46
C ALA A 80 12.70 -15.38 -3.34
#